data_AF-A0A1S9AKQ1-F1
#
_entry.id   AF-A0A1S9AKQ1-F1
#
_cell.length_a   1.000
_cell.length_b   1.000
_cell.length_c   1.000
_cell.angle_alpha   90.00
_cell.angle_beta   90.00
_cell.angle_gamma   90.00
#
_symmetry.space_group_name_H-M   'P 1'
#
loop_
_entity.id
_entity.type
_entity.pdbx_description
1 polymer ?
#
loop_
_entity_poly.entity_id
_entity_poly.type
_entity_poly.pdbx_seq_one_letter_code
_entity_poly.pdbx_strand_id
1 'polypeptide(L)'
;MFAQRRLDHPIAASCSERISRLAAALDPASFGALPFPAGLHVGAALSGEAPPAGDASCIFIYCGHAGELTAPFHPCYRVHTALAPLAPLMWEPEQGPAIRLSVQVDPQLAAELLLELGELHAHSPMGGESQAWLPLDAGMAETVLRLLRALPCAAELRVLGPGIVREFVYRALAGPQGALLRAALGHPASMRGIGKALHRIRTSYAEDLDVAALADEAGMSVATFHAHFKAFTHTTPIQFLKQTRLQQARLLMMREGLSAAHASQLVGYESSSQFSREFKRLFGRTPTQEATRLKASLRMGATTAAPPTRDMEFSPSIQSHTRLW
;
A
#
# COMPACT_ATOMS: atom_id res chain seq x y z
N MET A 1 -29.68 10.98 -7.08
CA MET A 1 -29.48 12.41 -6.72
C MET A 1 -28.20 12.69 -5.92
N PHE A 2 -27.76 11.84 -4.98
CA PHE A 2 -26.52 12.10 -4.20
C PHE A 2 -25.20 11.83 -4.97
N ALA A 3 -25.19 10.95 -5.97
CA ALA A 3 -24.00 10.68 -6.78
C ALA A 3 -23.63 11.83 -7.74
N GLN A 4 -24.62 12.54 -8.31
CA GLN A 4 -24.38 13.71 -9.18
C GLN A 4 -23.71 14.86 -8.42
N ARG A 5 -24.12 15.15 -7.18
CA ARG A 5 -23.60 16.30 -6.40
C ARG A 5 -22.11 16.20 -6.02
N ARG A 6 -21.48 15.02 -6.07
CA ARG A 6 -20.03 14.87 -5.80
C ARG A 6 -19.16 15.17 -7.02
N LEU A 7 -19.72 15.08 -8.23
CA LEU A 7 -19.00 15.29 -9.49
C LEU A 7 -18.88 16.77 -9.84
N ASP A 8 -19.88 17.58 -9.47
CA ASP A 8 -19.89 19.04 -9.66
C ASP A 8 -19.10 19.81 -8.58
N HIS A 9 -18.28 19.13 -7.78
CA HIS A 9 -17.51 19.77 -6.73
C HIS A 9 -16.33 20.55 -7.33
N PRO A 10 -16.14 21.85 -7.04
CA PRO A 10 -15.10 22.68 -7.67
C PRO A 10 -13.68 22.14 -7.43
N ILE A 11 -13.46 21.47 -6.30
CA ILE A 11 -12.19 20.79 -6.00
C ILE A 11 -11.92 19.62 -6.96
N ALA A 12 -12.93 18.82 -7.30
CA ALA A 12 -12.75 17.69 -8.21
C ALA A 12 -12.37 18.17 -9.61
N ALA A 13 -13.04 19.19 -10.13
CA ALA A 13 -12.71 19.81 -11.41
C ALA A 13 -11.28 20.38 -11.43
N SER A 14 -10.89 21.13 -10.38
CA SER A 14 -9.53 21.67 -10.24
C SER A 14 -8.47 20.57 -10.16
N CYS A 15 -8.73 19.48 -9.44
CA CYS A 15 -7.80 18.35 -9.38
C CYS A 15 -7.71 17.62 -10.72
N SER A 16 -8.82 17.40 -11.43
CA SER A 16 -8.82 16.77 -12.75
C SER A 16 -7.92 17.50 -13.73
N GLU A 17 -8.03 18.83 -13.82
CA GLU A 17 -7.19 19.63 -14.71
C GLU A 17 -5.69 19.52 -14.37
N ARG A 18 -5.36 19.50 -13.08
CA ARG A 18 -3.97 19.34 -12.61
C ARG A 18 -3.43 17.95 -12.87
N ILE A 19 -4.26 16.92 -12.72
CA ILE A 19 -3.92 15.54 -13.05
C ILE A 19 -3.62 15.44 -14.55
N SER A 20 -4.48 15.99 -15.41
CA SER A 20 -4.28 16.00 -16.86
C SER A 20 -2.97 16.69 -17.25
N ARG A 21 -2.69 17.86 -16.67
CA ARG A 21 -1.45 18.60 -16.94
C ARG A 21 -0.19 17.86 -16.48
N LEU A 22 -0.21 17.27 -15.28
CA LEU A 22 0.93 16.51 -14.78
C LEU A 22 1.14 15.22 -15.56
N ALA A 23 0.06 14.49 -15.88
CA ALA A 23 0.16 13.25 -16.64
C ALA A 23 0.76 13.48 -18.04
N ALA A 24 0.43 14.59 -18.70
CA ALA A 24 1.00 14.95 -19.99
C ALA A 24 2.50 15.34 -19.93
N ALA A 25 2.98 15.83 -18.78
CA ALA A 25 4.38 16.24 -18.61
C ALA A 25 5.31 15.08 -18.21
N LEU A 26 4.75 13.92 -17.91
CA LEU A 26 5.46 12.73 -17.44
C LEU A 26 5.69 11.77 -18.61
N ASP A 27 6.90 11.26 -18.75
CA ASP A 27 7.23 10.23 -19.74
C ASP A 27 7.01 8.82 -19.14
N PRO A 28 6.04 8.03 -19.65
CA PRO A 28 5.79 6.69 -19.15
C PRO A 28 6.97 5.73 -19.33
N ALA A 29 7.86 5.96 -20.31
CA ALA A 29 9.03 5.11 -20.54
C ALA A 29 10.07 5.27 -19.41
N SER A 30 10.09 6.43 -18.76
CA SER A 30 11.00 6.74 -17.64
C SER A 30 10.66 5.98 -16.34
N PHE A 31 9.56 5.23 -16.30
CA PHE A 31 9.05 4.56 -15.10
C PHE A 31 9.47 3.09 -14.92
N GLY A 32 10.01 2.44 -15.95
CA GLY A 32 10.30 1.00 -15.94
C GLY A 32 11.28 0.52 -14.86
N ALA A 33 12.03 1.43 -14.21
CA ALA A 33 13.05 1.11 -13.21
C ALA A 33 12.73 1.65 -11.79
N LEU A 34 11.56 2.23 -11.56
CA LEU A 34 11.22 2.80 -10.24
C LEU A 34 10.84 1.71 -9.23
N PRO A 35 11.20 1.88 -7.94
CA PRO A 35 10.82 0.95 -6.87
C PRO A 35 9.36 1.17 -6.48
N PHE A 36 8.44 0.76 -7.35
CA PHE A 36 7.02 0.85 -7.07
C PHE A 36 6.66 0.07 -5.79
N PRO A 37 5.72 0.60 -4.98
CA PRO A 37 5.08 -0.19 -3.94
C PRO A 37 4.51 -1.48 -4.52
N ALA A 38 4.51 -2.55 -3.73
CA ALA A 38 3.93 -3.82 -4.15
C ALA A 38 2.49 -3.61 -4.67
N GLY A 39 2.20 -4.18 -5.85
CA GLY A 39 0.89 -4.09 -6.49
C GLY A 39 0.60 -2.79 -7.25
N LEU A 40 1.44 -1.76 -7.18
CA LEU A 40 1.30 -0.56 -8.02
C LEU A 40 2.07 -0.73 -9.32
N HIS A 41 1.37 -0.55 -10.44
CA HIS A 41 1.95 -0.50 -11.77
C HIS A 41 1.60 0.81 -12.46
N VAL A 42 2.58 1.41 -13.12
CA VAL A 42 2.44 2.64 -13.89
C VAL A 42 2.96 2.37 -15.29
N GLY A 43 2.23 2.82 -16.29
CA GLY A 43 2.66 2.68 -17.68
C GLY A 43 1.93 3.64 -18.61
N ALA A 44 2.30 3.58 -19.89
CA ALA A 44 1.57 4.29 -20.93
C ALA A 44 0.14 3.75 -21.02
N ALA A 45 -0.80 4.64 -21.31
CA ALA A 45 -2.14 4.23 -21.69
C ALA A 45 -2.19 4.10 -23.22
N LEU A 46 -2.51 2.92 -23.72
CA LEU A 46 -2.72 2.66 -25.15
C LEU A 46 -4.21 2.43 -25.44
N SER A 47 -4.73 3.10 -26.47
CA SER A 47 -6.15 3.01 -26.85
C SER A 47 -6.49 1.58 -27.27
N GLY A 48 -7.61 1.05 -26.79
CA GLY A 48 -8.05 -0.31 -27.12
C GLY A 48 -7.23 -1.43 -26.48
N GLU A 49 -6.15 -1.11 -25.76
CA GLU A 49 -5.41 -2.09 -25.00
C GLU A 49 -6.16 -2.41 -23.70
N ALA A 50 -6.64 -3.65 -23.58
CA ALA A 50 -7.10 -4.14 -22.30
C ALA A 50 -5.90 -4.17 -21.34
N PRO A 51 -6.00 -3.54 -20.16
CA PRO A 51 -4.96 -3.70 -19.15
C PRO A 51 -4.67 -5.19 -18.89
N PRO A 52 -3.43 -5.55 -18.52
CA PRO A 52 -3.15 -6.91 -18.06
C PRO A 52 -3.93 -7.15 -16.76
N ALA A 53 -5.10 -7.76 -16.89
CA ALA A 53 -5.85 -8.32 -15.78
C ALA A 53 -5.37 -9.75 -15.61
N GLY A 54 -4.55 -9.99 -14.59
CA GLY A 54 -4.37 -11.34 -14.06
C GLY A 54 -5.60 -11.76 -13.26
N ASP A 55 -5.52 -12.89 -12.56
CA ASP A 55 -6.60 -13.42 -11.72
C ASP A 55 -6.89 -12.57 -10.45
N ALA A 56 -6.30 -11.38 -10.32
CA ALA A 56 -6.40 -10.51 -9.16
C ALA A 56 -7.35 -9.32 -9.39
N SER A 57 -8.05 -8.90 -8.34
CA SER A 57 -8.85 -7.66 -8.37
C SER A 57 -7.93 -6.45 -8.50
N CYS A 58 -8.24 -5.51 -9.39
CA CYS A 58 -7.41 -4.36 -9.71
C CYS A 58 -8.24 -3.07 -9.76
N ILE A 59 -7.65 -1.96 -9.35
CA ILE A 59 -8.19 -0.62 -9.59
C ILE A 59 -7.40 -0.02 -10.73
N PHE A 60 -8.06 0.22 -11.86
CA PHE A 60 -7.47 0.90 -13.00
C PHE A 60 -7.82 2.37 -12.95
N ILE A 61 -6.84 3.23 -13.20
CA ILE A 61 -7.01 4.68 -13.25
C ILE A 61 -6.33 5.17 -14.52
N TYR A 62 -7.07 5.93 -15.33
CA TYR A 62 -6.55 6.60 -16.52
C TYR A 62 -6.46 8.09 -16.25
N CYS A 63 -5.28 8.67 -16.50
CA CYS A 63 -5.00 10.09 -16.34
C CYS A 63 -4.78 10.70 -17.73
N GLY A 64 -5.69 11.56 -18.19
CA GLY A 64 -5.73 12.04 -19.57
C GLY A 64 -6.27 13.45 -19.75
N HIS A 65 -6.18 13.95 -20.98
CA HIS A 65 -6.44 15.36 -21.28
C HIS A 65 -7.93 15.72 -21.15
N ALA A 66 -8.18 16.99 -20.84
CA ALA A 66 -9.49 17.52 -20.48
C ALA A 66 -10.34 17.75 -21.74
N GLY A 67 -11.27 16.84 -22.02
CA GLY A 67 -12.39 17.05 -22.93
C GLY A 67 -13.67 17.44 -22.18
N GLU A 68 -14.78 17.65 -22.87
CA GLU A 68 -16.07 17.99 -22.22
C GLU A 68 -16.60 16.82 -21.37
N LEU A 69 -17.23 17.13 -20.23
CA LEU A 69 -17.77 16.20 -19.21
C LEU A 69 -18.73 15.11 -19.76
N THR A 70 -19.23 15.27 -20.98
CA THR A 70 -20.19 14.37 -21.65
C THR A 70 -19.55 13.31 -22.54
N ALA A 71 -18.25 13.39 -22.81
CA ALA A 71 -17.46 12.36 -23.49
C ALA A 71 -16.30 11.92 -22.57
N PRO A 72 -15.79 10.68 -22.63
CA PRO A 72 -14.93 10.06 -21.60
C PRO A 72 -13.51 10.65 -21.39
N PHE A 73 -13.29 11.95 -21.58
CA PHE A 73 -11.98 12.62 -21.46
C PHE A 73 -11.85 13.49 -20.21
N HIS A 74 -12.02 12.84 -19.06
CA HIS A 74 -11.57 13.31 -17.74
C HIS A 74 -10.84 12.16 -17.04
N PRO A 75 -9.93 12.42 -16.09
CA PRO A 75 -9.38 11.37 -15.24
C PRO A 75 -10.51 10.49 -14.69
N CYS A 76 -10.36 9.18 -14.87
CA CYS A 76 -11.38 8.23 -14.53
C CYS A 76 -10.77 6.96 -13.94
N TYR A 77 -11.59 6.21 -13.24
CA TYR A 77 -11.19 4.96 -12.63
C TYR A 77 -12.26 3.88 -12.79
N ARG A 78 -11.84 2.63 -12.67
CA ARG A 78 -12.70 1.47 -12.61
C ARG A 78 -12.09 0.41 -11.71
N VAL A 79 -12.93 -0.22 -10.90
CA VAL A 79 -12.62 -1.46 -10.21
C VAL A 79 -12.89 -2.62 -11.15
N HIS A 80 -11.89 -3.47 -11.32
CA HIS A 80 -11.97 -4.72 -12.04
C HIS A 80 -11.81 -5.90 -11.08
N THR A 81 -12.56 -6.96 -11.35
CA THR A 81 -12.54 -8.20 -10.58
C THR A 81 -12.42 -9.36 -11.54
N ALA A 82 -11.61 -10.36 -11.19
CA ALA A 82 -11.22 -11.47 -12.05
C ALA A 82 -12.36 -12.30 -12.66
N LEU A 83 -13.57 -12.20 -12.09
CA LEU A 83 -14.76 -12.90 -12.58
C LEU A 83 -15.41 -12.24 -13.80
N ALA A 84 -14.91 -11.11 -14.29
CA ALA A 84 -15.53 -10.36 -15.36
C ALA A 84 -14.57 -10.02 -16.50
N PRO A 85 -15.03 -10.04 -17.77
CA PRO A 85 -14.22 -9.60 -18.88
C PRO A 85 -13.91 -8.10 -18.79
N LEU A 86 -12.63 -7.74 -18.93
CA LEU A 86 -12.19 -6.36 -18.92
C LEU A 86 -12.39 -5.73 -20.31
N ALA A 87 -13.50 -5.01 -20.51
CA ALA A 87 -13.68 -4.24 -21.74
C ALA A 87 -12.59 -3.14 -21.83
N PRO A 88 -11.88 -3.00 -22.97
CA PRO A 88 -10.90 -1.95 -23.15
C PRO A 88 -11.57 -0.57 -23.15
N LEU A 89 -10.86 0.44 -22.66
CA LEU A 89 -11.28 1.82 -22.80
C LEU A 89 -10.81 2.31 -24.19
N MET A 90 -11.72 2.92 -24.95
CA MET A 90 -11.47 3.41 -26.31
C MET A 90 -11.35 4.93 -26.31
N TRP A 91 -10.33 5.46 -26.99
CA TRP A 91 -10.08 6.90 -27.15
C TRP A 91 -9.26 7.21 -28.40
N GLU A 92 -9.24 8.48 -28.81
CA GLU A 92 -8.34 8.96 -29.86
C GLU A 92 -6.96 9.31 -29.28
N PRO A 93 -5.83 8.87 -29.88
CA PRO A 93 -4.49 9.08 -29.34
C PRO A 93 -4.15 10.56 -29.07
N GLU A 94 -4.64 11.48 -29.90
CA GLU A 94 -4.42 12.93 -29.74
C GLU A 94 -5.17 13.52 -28.53
N GLN A 95 -6.20 12.84 -28.03
CA GLN A 95 -7.03 13.27 -26.91
C GLN A 95 -6.87 12.34 -25.68
N GLY A 96 -6.08 11.27 -25.81
CA GLY A 96 -6.02 10.11 -24.92
C GLY A 96 -5.38 10.33 -23.55
N PRO A 97 -5.60 9.41 -22.59
CA PRO A 97 -4.79 9.33 -21.39
C PRO A 97 -3.30 9.18 -21.70
N ALA A 98 -2.48 9.98 -21.01
CA ALA A 98 -1.04 9.90 -21.08
C ALA A 98 -0.50 8.79 -20.17
N ILE A 99 -1.20 8.51 -19.05
CA ILE A 99 -0.77 7.54 -18.04
C ILE A 99 -1.90 6.60 -17.66
N ARG A 100 -1.56 5.31 -17.55
CA ARG A 100 -2.36 4.27 -16.89
C ARG A 100 -1.72 3.91 -15.55
N LEU A 101 -2.53 3.93 -14.50
CA LEU A 101 -2.19 3.36 -13.20
C LEU A 101 -3.00 2.08 -13.00
N SER A 102 -2.38 1.05 -12.43
CA SER A 102 -3.04 -0.16 -11.96
C SER A 102 -2.61 -0.42 -10.53
N VAL A 103 -3.58 -0.57 -9.64
CA VAL A 103 -3.37 -0.98 -8.26
C VAL A 103 -3.97 -2.35 -8.07
N GLN A 104 -3.13 -3.37 -7.94
CA GLN A 104 -3.56 -4.69 -7.51
C GLN A 104 -4.06 -4.59 -6.08
N VAL A 105 -5.28 -5.08 -5.85
CA VAL A 105 -5.89 -5.08 -4.54
C VAL A 105 -5.40 -6.29 -3.77
N ASP A 106 -4.46 -6.06 -2.86
CA ASP A 106 -4.07 -7.05 -1.87
C ASP A 106 -5.30 -7.39 -1.00
N PRO A 107 -5.76 -8.66 -0.99
CA PRO A 107 -6.85 -9.09 -0.15
C PRO A 107 -6.62 -8.70 1.31
N GLN A 108 -5.39 -8.88 1.83
CA GLN A 108 -5.03 -8.61 3.22
C GLN A 108 -5.28 -7.17 3.64
N LEU A 109 -4.78 -6.25 2.83
CA LEU A 109 -5.02 -4.82 2.99
C LEU A 109 -6.52 -4.49 2.91
N ALA A 110 -7.23 -5.09 1.97
CA ALA A 110 -8.66 -4.83 1.79
C ALA A 110 -9.51 -5.30 2.99
N ALA A 111 -9.24 -6.48 3.57
CA ALA A 111 -9.98 -6.89 4.77
C ALA A 111 -9.64 -6.03 5.99
N GLU A 112 -8.37 -5.66 6.17
CA GLU A 112 -7.97 -4.74 7.24
C GLU A 112 -8.76 -3.42 7.16
N LEU A 113 -8.82 -2.81 5.96
CA LEU A 113 -9.59 -1.60 5.72
C LEU A 113 -11.10 -1.80 5.94
N LEU A 114 -11.65 -2.96 5.54
CA LEU A 114 -13.07 -3.28 5.76
C LEU A 114 -13.43 -3.41 7.23
N LEU A 115 -12.51 -3.84 8.09
CA LEU A 115 -12.71 -3.83 9.55
C LEU A 115 -12.75 -2.41 10.09
N GLU A 116 -11.78 -1.59 9.68
CA GLU A 116 -11.66 -0.19 10.11
C GLU A 116 -12.85 0.65 9.64
N LEU A 117 -13.38 0.38 8.44
CA LEU A 117 -14.58 1.03 7.92
C LEU A 117 -15.84 0.77 8.77
N GLY A 118 -15.91 -0.36 9.48
CA GLY A 118 -17.06 -0.77 10.28
C GLY A 118 -18.38 -0.85 9.48
N GLU A 119 -19.52 -0.89 10.18
CA GLU A 119 -20.86 -0.90 9.54
C GLU A 119 -21.27 0.46 8.93
N LEU A 120 -20.46 1.51 9.11
CA LEU A 120 -20.76 2.88 8.64
C LEU A 120 -20.96 2.98 7.12
N HIS A 121 -20.47 2.01 6.35
CA HIS A 121 -20.66 1.94 4.89
C HIS A 121 -21.32 0.63 4.41
N ALA A 122 -21.92 -0.15 5.31
CA ALA A 122 -22.71 -1.33 4.96
C ALA A 122 -23.92 -1.02 4.06
N HIS A 123 -24.26 0.27 3.93
CA HIS A 123 -25.45 0.78 3.24
C HIS A 123 -25.15 1.54 1.94
N SER A 124 -24.07 1.24 1.22
CA SER A 124 -24.07 1.60 -0.21
C SER A 124 -25.09 0.69 -0.91
N PRO A 125 -26.09 1.26 -1.63
CA PRO A 125 -27.18 0.49 -2.19
C PRO A 125 -26.64 -0.65 -3.04
N MET A 126 -27.14 -1.85 -2.80
CA MET A 126 -27.00 -2.99 -3.69
C MET A 126 -27.76 -2.66 -4.99
N GLY A 127 -27.05 -2.04 -5.92
CA GLY A 127 -27.54 -1.61 -7.22
C GLY A 127 -26.50 -0.68 -7.85
N GLY A 128 -25.82 -1.01 -8.93
CA GLY A 128 -25.89 -2.18 -9.79
C GLY A 128 -24.52 -2.39 -10.43
N GLU A 129 -24.47 -3.40 -11.28
CA GLU A 129 -23.34 -4.05 -11.93
C GLU A 129 -22.50 -3.16 -12.87
N SER A 130 -22.31 -1.87 -12.58
CA SER A 130 -21.63 -1.00 -13.50
C SER A 130 -20.11 -1.12 -13.35
N GLN A 131 -19.53 -2.05 -14.11
CA GLN A 131 -18.11 -2.04 -14.52
C GLN A 131 -17.81 -0.92 -15.52
N ALA A 132 -18.60 0.16 -15.50
CA ALA A 132 -18.32 1.35 -16.28
C ALA A 132 -17.12 2.09 -15.69
N TRP A 133 -16.54 2.94 -16.51
CA TRP A 133 -15.58 3.94 -16.05
C TRP A 133 -16.31 5.03 -15.28
N LEU A 134 -15.79 5.38 -14.11
CA LEU A 134 -16.32 6.45 -13.28
C LEU A 134 -15.34 7.63 -13.25
N PRO A 135 -15.86 8.87 -13.27
CA PRO A 135 -15.03 10.03 -12.96
C PRO A 135 -14.44 9.94 -11.54
N LEU A 136 -13.30 10.58 -11.31
CA LEU A 136 -12.72 10.66 -9.97
C LEU A 136 -13.56 11.61 -9.10
N ASP A 137 -13.96 11.15 -7.91
CA ASP A 137 -14.44 12.09 -6.88
C ASP A 137 -13.26 12.89 -6.29
N ALA A 138 -13.54 13.94 -5.51
CA ALA A 138 -12.50 14.82 -4.97
C ALA A 138 -11.43 14.05 -4.18
N GLY A 139 -11.82 13.06 -3.39
CA GLY A 139 -10.90 12.27 -2.59
C GLY A 139 -9.97 11.42 -3.45
N MET A 140 -10.54 10.68 -4.42
CA MET A 140 -9.78 9.88 -5.37
C MET A 140 -8.86 10.75 -6.24
N ALA A 141 -9.34 11.90 -6.70
CA ALA A 141 -8.57 12.84 -7.52
C ALA A 141 -7.34 13.37 -6.77
N GLU A 142 -7.49 13.75 -5.50
CA GLU A 142 -6.34 14.16 -4.68
C GLU A 142 -5.34 13.03 -4.45
N THR A 143 -5.80 11.79 -4.26
CA THR A 143 -4.92 10.62 -4.12
C THR A 143 -4.11 10.39 -5.40
N VAL A 144 -4.76 10.45 -6.58
CA VAL A 144 -4.08 10.39 -7.90
C VAL A 144 -3.05 11.50 -8.04
N LEU A 145 -3.43 12.73 -7.72
CA LEU A 145 -2.55 13.88 -7.82
C LEU A 145 -1.31 13.75 -6.94
N ARG A 146 -1.45 13.24 -5.71
CA ARG A 146 -0.32 12.95 -4.82
C ARG A 146 0.59 11.87 -5.40
N LEU A 147 0.03 10.81 -5.99
CA LEU A 147 0.84 9.78 -6.64
C LEU A 147 1.64 10.34 -7.81
N LEU A 148 0.99 11.05 -8.74
CA LEU A 148 1.64 11.60 -9.93
C LEU A 148 2.81 12.53 -9.59
N ARG A 149 2.69 13.29 -8.49
CA ARG A 149 3.77 14.14 -7.98
C ARG A 149 4.96 13.37 -7.42
N ALA A 150 4.72 12.20 -6.83
CA ALA A 150 5.76 11.34 -6.28
C ALA A 150 6.49 10.52 -7.35
N LEU A 151 5.87 10.28 -8.53
CA LEU A 151 6.44 9.45 -9.59
C LEU A 151 7.86 9.87 -10.04
N PRO A 152 8.20 11.16 -10.21
CA PRO A 152 9.56 11.56 -10.59
C PRO A 152 10.62 11.29 -9.51
N CYS A 153 10.24 10.99 -8.26
CA CYS A 153 11.16 10.88 -7.14
C CYS A 153 11.06 9.50 -6.47
N ALA A 154 12.03 8.62 -6.76
CA ALA A 154 12.08 7.28 -6.18
C ALA A 154 12.10 7.27 -4.64
N ALA A 155 12.71 8.29 -4.01
CA ALA A 155 12.75 8.41 -2.55
C ALA A 155 11.36 8.72 -1.97
N GLU A 156 10.62 9.65 -2.57
CA GLU A 156 9.24 9.95 -2.18
C GLU A 156 8.33 8.76 -2.41
N LEU A 157 8.42 8.13 -3.59
CA LEU A 157 7.61 6.96 -3.93
C LEU A 157 7.83 5.80 -2.95
N ARG A 158 9.09 5.57 -2.53
CA ARG A 158 9.43 4.53 -1.54
C ARG A 158 8.81 4.80 -0.16
N VAL A 159 8.72 6.06 0.25
CA VAL A 159 8.22 6.43 1.60
C VAL A 159 6.70 6.62 1.61
N LEU A 160 6.16 7.34 0.62
CA LEU A 160 4.76 7.75 0.56
C LEU A 160 3.89 6.75 -0.21
N GLY A 161 4.46 6.05 -1.19
CA GLY A 161 3.74 5.16 -2.09
C GLY A 161 2.90 4.09 -1.38
N PRO A 162 3.40 3.36 -0.36
CA PRO A 162 2.59 2.38 0.36
C PRO A 162 1.34 2.98 1.02
N GLY A 163 1.46 4.19 1.59
CA GLY A 163 0.32 4.91 2.19
C GLY A 163 -0.69 5.37 1.14
N ILE A 164 -0.20 5.84 -0.01
CA ILE A 164 -1.03 6.24 -1.15
C ILE A 164 -1.80 5.02 -1.72
N VAL A 165 -1.14 3.86 -1.86
CA VAL A 165 -1.80 2.61 -2.30
C VAL A 165 -2.89 2.18 -1.31
N ARG A 166 -2.61 2.24 0.00
CA ARG A 166 -3.63 1.99 1.04
C ARG A 166 -4.84 2.92 0.86
N GLU A 167 -4.61 4.21 0.61
CA GLU A 167 -5.68 5.15 0.38
C GLU A 167 -6.49 4.84 -0.89
N PHE A 168 -5.85 4.46 -2.01
CA PHE A 168 -6.56 4.04 -3.22
C PHE A 168 -7.53 2.89 -2.95
N VAL A 169 -7.06 1.86 -2.25
CA VAL A 169 -7.88 0.69 -1.90
C VAL A 169 -9.03 1.11 -0.99
N TYR A 170 -8.77 1.95 0.02
CA TYR A 170 -9.80 2.51 0.89
C TYR A 170 -10.87 3.29 0.11
N ARG A 171 -10.47 4.22 -0.77
CA ARG A 171 -11.39 5.04 -1.57
C ARG A 171 -12.23 4.18 -2.51
N ALA A 172 -11.63 3.16 -3.13
CA ALA A 172 -12.36 2.21 -3.97
C ALA A 172 -13.37 1.38 -3.17
N LEU A 173 -13.01 0.90 -1.97
CA LEU A 173 -13.90 0.17 -1.07
C LEU A 173 -15.05 1.04 -0.55
N ALA A 174 -14.79 2.30 -0.20
CA ALA A 174 -15.82 3.23 0.30
C ALA A 174 -16.66 3.86 -0.83
N GLY A 175 -16.16 3.80 -2.07
CA GLY A 175 -16.74 4.48 -3.22
C GLY A 175 -17.90 3.73 -3.91
N PRO A 176 -18.40 4.29 -5.03
CA PRO A 176 -19.54 3.75 -5.76
C PRO A 176 -19.39 2.28 -6.23
N GLN A 177 -18.18 1.88 -6.63
CA GLN A 177 -17.87 0.49 -7.06
C GLN A 177 -17.37 -0.41 -5.92
N GLY A 178 -17.42 0.05 -4.67
CA GLY A 178 -16.92 -0.71 -3.53
C GLY A 178 -17.68 -2.02 -3.30
N ALA A 179 -18.96 -2.08 -3.68
CA ALA A 179 -19.76 -3.32 -3.59
C ALA A 179 -19.20 -4.43 -4.48
N LEU A 180 -18.76 -4.09 -5.70
CA LEU A 180 -18.14 -5.03 -6.63
C LEU A 180 -16.81 -5.56 -6.08
N LEU A 181 -15.98 -4.67 -5.53
CA LEU A 181 -14.72 -5.08 -4.89
C LEU A 181 -14.96 -5.99 -3.68
N ARG A 182 -15.92 -5.63 -2.82
CA ARG A 182 -16.29 -6.45 -1.65
C ARG A 182 -16.82 -7.82 -2.06
N ALA A 183 -17.62 -7.90 -3.12
CA ALA A 183 -18.17 -9.17 -3.59
C ALA A 183 -17.08 -10.10 -4.16
N ALA A 184 -16.16 -9.57 -4.94
CA ALA A 184 -15.09 -10.35 -5.57
C ALA A 184 -14.03 -10.87 -4.60
N LEU A 185 -13.82 -10.16 -3.49
CA LEU A 185 -12.89 -10.60 -2.46
C LEU A 185 -13.46 -11.71 -1.55
N GLY A 186 -14.69 -12.18 -1.81
CA GLY A 186 -15.39 -13.24 -1.07
C GLY A 186 -16.55 -12.70 -0.24
N HIS A 187 -17.32 -13.60 0.40
CA HIS A 187 -18.52 -13.19 1.14
C HIS A 187 -18.13 -12.15 2.22
N PRO A 188 -18.74 -10.95 2.26
CA PRO A 188 -18.30 -9.88 3.16
C PRO A 188 -18.24 -10.30 4.63
N ALA A 189 -19.11 -11.23 5.06
CA ALA A 189 -19.08 -11.82 6.39
C ALA A 189 -17.81 -12.67 6.63
N SER A 190 -17.44 -13.51 5.65
CA SER A 190 -16.25 -14.36 5.71
C SER A 190 -14.97 -13.52 5.71
N MET A 191 -14.87 -12.53 4.82
CA MET A 191 -13.74 -11.60 4.80
C MET A 191 -13.62 -10.79 6.09
N ARG A 192 -14.74 -10.27 6.63
CA ARG A 192 -14.72 -9.58 7.92
C ARG A 192 -14.29 -10.54 9.03
N GLY A 193 -14.70 -11.81 8.98
CA GLY A 193 -14.24 -12.83 9.91
C GLY A 193 -12.72 -13.05 9.87
N ILE A 194 -12.16 -13.26 8.67
CA ILE A 194 -10.70 -13.39 8.48
C ILE A 194 -9.96 -12.11 8.87
N GLY A 195 -10.49 -10.95 8.48
CA GLY A 195 -9.94 -9.65 8.89
C GLY A 195 -9.89 -9.53 10.41
N LYS A 196 -10.99 -9.80 11.12
CA LYS A 196 -11.07 -9.74 12.59
C LYS A 196 -10.02 -10.65 13.21
N ALA A 197 -9.90 -11.88 12.70
CA ALA A 197 -8.89 -12.81 13.17
C ALA A 197 -7.47 -12.29 12.94
N LEU A 198 -7.17 -11.67 11.79
CA LEU A 198 -5.87 -11.06 11.53
C LEU A 198 -5.57 -9.89 12.45
N HIS A 199 -6.54 -9.02 12.68
CA HIS A 199 -6.42 -7.92 13.61
C HIS A 199 -6.15 -8.46 15.02
N ARG A 200 -6.94 -9.44 15.49
CA ARG A 200 -6.76 -10.09 16.79
C ARG A 200 -5.37 -10.70 16.93
N ILE A 201 -4.88 -11.40 15.90
CA ILE A 201 -3.50 -11.91 15.88
C ILE A 201 -2.49 -10.77 15.99
N ARG A 202 -2.66 -9.66 15.27
CA ARG A 202 -1.71 -8.54 15.30
C ARG A 202 -1.75 -7.73 16.60
N THR A 203 -2.88 -7.66 17.30
CA THR A 203 -3.02 -6.91 18.56
C THR A 203 -2.71 -7.74 19.79
N SER A 204 -2.98 -9.05 19.74
CA SER A 204 -2.85 -9.98 20.86
C SER A 204 -1.90 -11.14 20.56
N TYR A 205 -0.90 -10.94 19.70
CA TYR A 205 0.05 -12.00 19.32
C TYR A 205 0.78 -12.62 20.53
N ALA A 206 0.96 -11.88 21.63
CA ALA A 206 1.68 -12.35 22.81
C ALA A 206 0.84 -13.29 23.69
N GLU A 207 -0.48 -13.29 23.50
CA GLU A 207 -1.43 -14.16 24.23
C GLU A 207 -1.52 -15.55 23.58
N ASP A 208 -2.05 -16.52 24.33
CA ASP A 208 -2.42 -17.83 23.79
C ASP A 208 -3.69 -17.71 22.94
N LEU A 209 -3.49 -17.62 21.62
CA LEU A 209 -4.57 -17.54 20.65
C LEU A 209 -4.95 -18.94 20.16
N ASP A 210 -6.18 -19.35 20.45
CA ASP A 210 -6.77 -20.58 19.91
C ASP A 210 -7.35 -20.34 18.51
N VAL A 211 -6.95 -21.19 17.56
CA VAL A 211 -7.45 -21.13 16.18
C VAL A 211 -8.93 -21.49 16.09
N ALA A 212 -9.43 -22.36 16.97
CA ALA A 212 -10.86 -22.67 17.00
C ALA A 212 -11.68 -21.46 17.44
N ALA A 213 -11.26 -20.77 18.50
CA ALA A 213 -11.88 -19.52 18.93
C ALA A 213 -11.85 -18.44 17.82
N LEU A 214 -10.74 -18.29 17.10
CA LEU A 214 -10.65 -17.35 15.96
C LEU A 214 -11.61 -17.74 14.82
N ALA A 215 -11.81 -19.03 14.58
CA ALA A 215 -12.77 -19.52 13.57
C ALA A 215 -14.22 -19.24 14.00
N ASP A 216 -14.55 -19.48 15.26
CA ASP A 216 -15.86 -19.22 15.84
C ASP A 216 -16.20 -17.72 15.82
N GLU A 217 -15.26 -16.85 16.21
CA GLU A 217 -15.39 -15.40 16.10
C GLU A 217 -15.56 -14.92 14.65
N ALA A 218 -14.96 -15.64 13.70
CA ALA A 218 -15.11 -15.40 12.27
C ALA A 218 -16.43 -15.95 11.69
N GLY A 219 -17.23 -16.67 12.48
CA GLY A 219 -18.48 -17.30 12.05
C GLY A 219 -18.26 -18.47 11.08
N MET A 220 -17.14 -19.18 11.23
CA MET A 220 -16.73 -20.25 10.32
C MET A 220 -16.45 -21.55 11.06
N SER A 221 -16.69 -22.68 10.40
CA SER A 221 -16.06 -23.93 10.82
C SER A 221 -14.53 -23.80 10.74
N VAL A 222 -13.80 -24.53 11.59
CA VAL A 222 -12.34 -24.53 11.61
C VAL A 222 -11.73 -24.87 10.24
N ALA A 223 -12.30 -25.84 9.52
CA ALA A 223 -11.83 -26.23 8.18
C ALA A 223 -12.01 -25.09 7.16
N THR A 224 -13.18 -24.46 7.17
CA THR A 224 -13.50 -23.30 6.32
C THR A 224 -12.59 -22.12 6.65
N PHE A 225 -12.37 -21.84 7.94
CA PHE A 225 -11.46 -20.80 8.41
C PHE A 225 -10.03 -21.04 7.92
N HIS A 226 -9.49 -22.24 8.09
CA HIS A 226 -8.16 -22.58 7.61
C HIS A 226 -8.01 -22.38 6.09
N ALA A 227 -9.01 -22.80 5.31
CA ALA A 227 -8.99 -22.66 3.86
C ALA A 227 -9.01 -21.17 3.45
N HIS A 228 -9.96 -20.40 3.99
CA HIS A 228 -10.05 -18.96 3.70
C HIS A 228 -8.83 -18.19 4.20
N PHE A 229 -8.36 -18.45 5.42
CA PHE A 229 -7.19 -17.80 5.98
C PHE A 229 -5.94 -18.07 5.13
N LYS A 230 -5.75 -19.31 4.67
CA LYS A 230 -4.62 -19.66 3.80
C LYS A 230 -4.75 -19.09 2.39
N ALA A 231 -5.94 -19.10 1.81
CA ALA A 231 -6.19 -18.44 0.54
C ALA A 231 -5.87 -16.94 0.61
N PHE A 232 -6.15 -16.34 1.78
CA PHE A 232 -6.06 -14.90 2.00
C PHE A 232 -4.66 -14.40 2.43
N THR A 233 -3.94 -15.17 3.25
CA THR A 233 -2.62 -14.81 3.79
C THR A 233 -1.47 -15.61 3.19
N HIS A 234 -1.77 -16.53 2.27
CA HIS A 234 -0.86 -17.55 1.74
C HIS A 234 -0.22 -18.47 2.81
N THR A 235 -0.62 -18.36 4.07
CA THR A 235 -0.07 -19.09 5.20
C THR A 235 -1.18 -19.60 6.12
N THR A 236 -0.90 -20.59 6.96
CA THR A 236 -1.92 -21.05 7.93
C THR A 236 -1.96 -20.10 9.14
N PRO A 237 -3.10 -20.02 9.87
CA PRO A 237 -3.23 -19.15 11.05
C PRO A 237 -2.07 -19.25 12.03
N ILE A 238 -1.65 -20.47 12.35
CA ILE A 238 -0.54 -20.74 13.28
C ILE A 238 0.79 -20.23 12.72
N GLN A 239 1.06 -20.40 11.42
CA GLN A 239 2.29 -19.91 10.82
C GLN A 239 2.31 -18.38 10.75
N PHE A 240 1.15 -17.77 10.48
CA PHE A 240 1.00 -16.31 10.49
C PHE A 240 1.23 -15.73 11.88
N LEU A 241 0.68 -16.35 12.94
CA LEU A 241 0.95 -15.97 14.33
C LEU A 241 2.44 -16.06 14.66
N LYS A 242 3.10 -17.17 14.32
CA LYS A 242 4.54 -17.35 14.54
C LYS A 242 5.36 -16.28 13.82
N GLN A 243 5.06 -16.02 12.56
CA GLN A 243 5.74 -14.97 11.79
C GLN A 243 5.54 -13.59 12.43
N THR A 244 4.32 -13.29 12.89
CA THR A 244 4.01 -12.04 13.60
C THR A 244 4.84 -11.93 14.89
N ARG A 245 4.85 -12.96 15.75
CA ARG A 245 5.65 -13.00 16.98
C ARG A 245 7.14 -12.79 16.70
N LEU A 246 7.70 -13.47 15.70
CA LEU A 246 9.10 -13.35 15.32
C LEU A 246 9.46 -11.95 14.80
N GLN A 247 8.58 -11.33 14.00
CA GLN A 247 8.75 -9.96 13.53
C GLN A 247 8.70 -8.95 14.68
N GLN A 248 7.77 -9.11 15.62
CA GLN A 248 7.67 -8.26 16.81
C GLN A 248 8.88 -8.42 17.73
N ALA A 249 9.37 -9.64 17.95
CA ALA A 249 10.59 -9.87 18.72
C ALA A 249 11.80 -9.18 18.09
N ARG A 250 11.90 -9.20 16.76
CA ARG A 250 12.94 -8.45 16.04
C ARG A 250 12.82 -6.95 16.29
N LEU A 251 11.61 -6.39 16.24
CA LEU A 251 11.38 -4.97 16.53
C LEU A 251 11.74 -4.59 17.98
N LEU A 252 11.39 -5.43 18.97
CA LEU A 252 11.74 -5.23 20.37
C LEU A 252 13.26 -5.23 20.57
N MET A 253 13.98 -6.20 19.97
CA MET A 253 15.44 -6.23 20.01
C MET A 253 16.08 -5.00 19.33
N MET A 254 15.44 -4.46 18.28
CA MET A 254 15.92 -3.28 17.56
C MET A 254 15.69 -1.98 18.33
N ARG A 255 14.47 -1.75 18.81
CA ARG A 255 14.02 -0.46 19.35
C ARG A 255 14.36 -0.30 20.83
N GLU A 256 14.20 -1.38 21.59
CA GLU A 256 14.35 -1.36 23.05
C GLU A 256 15.65 -2.03 23.50
N GLY A 257 16.42 -2.61 22.58
CA GLY A 257 17.72 -3.23 22.87
C GLY A 257 17.62 -4.52 23.70
N LEU A 258 16.43 -5.13 23.78
CA LEU A 258 16.18 -6.33 24.58
C LEU A 258 17.04 -7.53 24.14
N SER A 259 17.32 -8.41 25.09
CA SER A 259 17.97 -9.69 24.79
C SER A 259 17.01 -10.62 24.04
N ALA A 260 17.55 -11.56 23.27
CA ALA A 260 16.74 -12.54 22.55
C ALA A 260 15.83 -13.37 23.47
N ALA A 261 16.32 -13.72 24.68
CA ALA A 261 15.56 -14.47 25.67
C ALA A 261 14.40 -13.66 26.25
N HIS A 262 14.62 -12.37 26.53
CA HIS A 262 13.56 -11.50 27.05
C HIS A 262 12.53 -11.18 25.95
N ALA A 263 13.00 -10.88 24.73
CA ALA A 263 12.13 -10.65 23.59
C ALA A 263 11.27 -11.89 23.27
N SER A 264 11.81 -13.11 23.36
CA SER A 264 11.04 -14.33 23.11
C SER A 264 9.90 -14.53 24.12
N GLN A 265 10.14 -14.23 25.39
CA GLN A 265 9.11 -14.31 26.43
C GLN A 265 8.00 -13.29 26.20
N LEU A 266 8.35 -12.04 25.88
CA LEU A 266 7.38 -10.96 25.65
C LEU A 266 6.47 -11.20 24.44
N VAL A 267 6.94 -11.94 23.44
CA VAL A 267 6.11 -12.28 22.27
C VAL A 267 5.38 -13.62 22.41
N GLY A 268 5.43 -14.26 23.58
CA GLY A 268 4.65 -15.47 23.88
C GLY A 268 5.29 -16.79 23.44
N TYR A 269 6.62 -16.90 23.37
CA TYR A 269 7.29 -18.21 23.27
C TYR A 269 7.61 -18.77 24.65
N GLU A 270 7.19 -20.00 24.92
CA GLU A 270 7.56 -20.74 26.13
C GLU A 270 9.03 -21.17 26.15
N SER A 271 9.60 -21.45 24.97
CA SER A 271 10.96 -21.97 24.82
C SER A 271 11.84 -21.07 23.94
N SER A 272 12.88 -20.48 24.55
CA SER A 272 13.91 -19.72 23.85
C SER A 272 14.65 -20.53 22.78
N SER A 273 14.74 -21.86 22.97
CA SER A 273 15.33 -22.79 22.02
C SER A 273 14.47 -22.96 20.78
N GLN A 274 13.14 -23.10 20.95
CA GLN A 274 12.19 -23.15 19.83
C GLN A 274 12.19 -21.82 19.08
N PHE A 275 12.10 -20.70 19.80
CA PHE A 275 12.18 -19.36 19.23
C PHE A 275 13.43 -19.20 18.36
N SER A 276 14.61 -19.55 18.87
CA SER A 276 15.87 -19.38 18.14
C SER A 276 15.92 -20.19 16.84
N ARG A 277 15.36 -21.40 16.84
CA ARG A 277 15.28 -22.25 15.64
C ARG A 277 14.33 -21.66 14.60
N GLU A 278 13.14 -21.26 15.01
CA GLU A 278 12.14 -20.67 14.11
C GLU A 278 12.59 -19.29 13.58
N PHE A 279 13.22 -18.48 14.43
CA PHE A 279 13.81 -17.19 14.05
C PHE A 279 14.89 -17.37 12.98
N LYS A 280 15.82 -18.32 13.18
CA LYS A 280 16.87 -18.62 12.20
C LYS A 280 16.27 -19.11 10.88
N ARG A 281 15.20 -19.92 10.93
CA ARG A 281 14.52 -20.40 9.73
C ARG A 281 13.88 -19.26 8.94
N LEU A 282 13.25 -18.29 9.62
CA LEU A 282 12.54 -17.18 8.96
C LEU A 282 13.50 -16.08 8.45
N PHE A 283 14.53 -15.73 9.23
CA PHE A 283 15.41 -14.59 8.93
C PHE A 283 16.81 -15.00 8.43
N GLY A 284 17.11 -16.29 8.38
CA GLY A 284 18.40 -16.84 7.93
C GLY A 284 19.55 -16.70 8.94
N ARG A 285 19.33 -16.06 10.10
CA ARG A 285 20.36 -15.80 11.13
C ARG A 285 19.82 -16.01 12.53
N THR A 286 20.70 -16.25 13.50
CA THR A 286 20.26 -16.36 14.90
C THR A 286 19.80 -15.01 15.46
N PRO A 287 18.92 -14.98 16.48
CA PRO A 287 18.48 -13.74 17.12
C PRO A 287 19.65 -12.85 17.57
N THR A 288 20.69 -13.44 18.17
CA THR A 288 21.88 -12.72 18.63
C THR A 288 22.66 -12.09 17.47
N GLN A 289 22.86 -12.83 16.38
CA GLN A 289 23.54 -12.30 15.18
C GLN A 289 22.76 -11.12 14.58
N GLU A 290 21.44 -11.25 14.51
CA GLU A 290 20.57 -10.20 13.98
C GLU A 290 20.59 -8.97 14.91
N ALA A 291 20.48 -9.14 16.23
CA ALA A 291 20.57 -8.03 17.19
C ALA A 291 21.91 -7.28 17.11
N THR A 292 23.04 -7.99 17.00
CA THR A 292 24.36 -7.37 16.83
C THR A 292 24.45 -6.56 15.53
N ARG A 293 23.96 -7.13 14.42
CA ARG A 293 23.91 -6.45 13.11
C ARG A 293 23.06 -5.18 13.17
N LEU A 294 21.90 -5.26 13.81
CA LEU A 294 20.98 -4.14 13.93
C LEU A 294 21.58 -3.00 14.76
N LYS A 295 22.23 -3.33 15.89
CA LYS A 295 22.99 -2.36 16.71
C LYS A 295 24.12 -1.70 15.91
N ALA A 296 24.83 -2.45 15.06
CA ALA A 296 25.86 -1.89 14.19
C ALA A 296 25.26 -0.93 13.13
N SER A 297 24.12 -1.29 12.53
CA SER A 297 23.45 -0.45 11.52
C SER A 297 22.90 0.87 12.10
N LEU A 298 22.37 0.85 13.32
CA LEU A 298 21.89 2.06 14.01
C LEU A 298 23.05 3.00 14.40
N ARG A 299 24.20 2.43 14.78
CA ARG A 299 25.42 3.22 15.04
C ARG A 299 25.96 3.89 13.78
N MET A 300 25.95 3.20 12.64
CA MET A 300 26.39 3.79 11.37
C MET A 300 25.44 4.88 10.84
N GLY A 301 24.13 4.77 11.10
CA GLY A 301 23.16 5.82 10.76
C GLY A 301 23.26 7.08 11.62
N ALA A 302 23.77 6.97 12.86
CA ALA A 302 23.99 8.12 13.75
C ALA A 302 25.29 8.88 13.44
N THR A 303 26.32 8.23 12.89
CA THR A 303 27.61 8.87 12.58
C THR A 303 27.56 9.77 11.34
N THR A 304 26.57 9.63 10.45
CA THR A 304 26.40 10.53 9.29
C THR A 304 25.74 11.88 9.64
N ALA A 305 25.32 12.08 10.90
CA ALA A 305 24.65 13.31 11.37
C ALA A 305 25.54 14.25 12.21
N ALA A 306 26.87 14.05 12.24
CA ALA A 306 27.78 15.05 12.79
C ALA A 306 28.19 16.03 11.67
N PRO A 307 27.91 17.34 11.79
CA PRO A 307 28.40 18.30 10.81
C PRO A 307 29.93 18.36 10.90
N PRO A 308 30.67 18.51 9.77
CA PRO A 308 32.10 18.70 9.85
C PRO A 308 32.38 20.02 10.59
N THR A 309 32.96 19.91 11.79
CA THR A 309 33.66 21.02 12.43
C THR A 309 34.78 21.43 11.49
N ARG A 310 34.56 22.56 10.84
CA ARG A 310 35.53 23.19 9.94
C ARG A 310 36.62 23.77 10.84
N ASP A 311 37.69 23.00 11.04
CA ASP A 311 38.94 23.51 11.58
C ASP A 311 39.48 24.53 10.55
N MET A 312 39.16 25.80 10.77
CA MET A 312 39.88 26.90 10.13
C MET A 312 41.23 27.02 10.83
N GLU A 313 42.21 26.28 10.31
CA GLU A 313 43.62 26.61 10.48
C GLU A 313 43.85 28.01 9.87
N PHE A 314 43.88 29.02 10.75
CA PHE A 314 44.50 30.30 10.43
C PHE A 314 46.02 30.08 10.39
N SER A 315 46.59 30.01 9.20
CA SER A 315 48.03 30.19 9.00
C SER A 315 48.31 31.64 8.57
N PRO A 316 49.09 32.43 9.33
CA PRO A 316 49.44 33.79 8.98
C PRO A 316 50.78 33.78 8.24
N SER A 317 50.84 34.30 7.01
CA SER A 317 52.08 34.81 6.38
C SER A 317 51.83 35.27 4.95
N ILE A 318 51.71 36.58 4.72
CA ILE A 318 52.48 37.29 3.66
C ILE A 318 52.75 38.71 4.18
N GLN A 319 54.00 38.96 4.57
CA GLN A 319 54.54 40.32 4.65
C GLN A 319 55.05 40.76 3.27
N SER A 320 54.87 42.06 3.04
CA SER A 320 55.71 42.98 2.25
C SER A 320 55.93 42.68 0.76
N HIS A 321 55.42 43.57 -0.09
CA HIS A 321 56.22 44.67 -0.65
C HIS A 321 55.32 45.52 -1.56
N THR A 322 55.28 46.84 -1.36
CA THR A 322 55.46 47.89 -2.39
C THR A 322 55.24 49.25 -1.73
N ARG A 323 56.33 50.01 -1.56
CA ARG A 323 56.31 51.47 -1.46
C ARG A 323 57.37 52.00 -2.42
N LEU A 324 57.13 53.24 -2.84
CA LEU A 324 57.97 54.15 -3.64
C LEU A 324 57.72 53.99 -5.16
N TRP A 325 57.16 54.95 -5.91
CA TRP A 325 56.94 56.40 -5.73
C TRP A 325 55.56 56.81 -6.22
#